data_AF-X1FU81-F1
#
_entry.id   AF-X1FU81-F1
#
_cell.length_a   1.000
_cell.length_b   1.000
_cell.length_c   1.000
_cell.angle_alpha   90.00
_cell.angle_beta   90.00
_cell.angle_gamma   90.00
#
_symmetry.space_group_name_H-M   'P 1'
#
loop_
_entity.id
_entity.type
_entity.pdbx_description
1 polymer ?
#
loop_
_entity_poly.entity_id
_entity_poly.type
_entity_poly.pdbx_seq_one_letter_code
_entity_poly.pdbx_strand_id
1 'polypeptide(L)'
;RRLDACDVPADAEALYEATCFAADNDALEVRALQRSGPSQIPQVQKAREAFLKQELFIERGLWDKNLFDGNDETAFYVARRVRMTPHYGGSLRIDFGETISIDKLIVRPGSEYALQPFKYDETILAYVSSDLKDWKAMRLVADKEIVMNFDPNTKLRYVRFRGTPDKVVEIEGYLDGEKLDRSKWRASNLFALYSRVTPEKAWQHSFTLEEIPKGSYLAIALHGEHGVEGAYAAIRVNGEPIGAPDRSVSFPANTWEYPAQKRSSNYTYYVP
;
A
#
# COMPACT_ATOMS: atom_id res chain seq x y z
N ARG A 1 -3.49 -25.98 -10.64
CA ARG A 1 -2.58 -27.03 -10.12
C ARG A 1 -2.54 -26.89 -8.59
N ARG A 2 -2.37 -27.98 -7.84
CA ARG A 2 -2.31 -27.93 -6.37
C ARG A 2 -0.90 -27.50 -5.93
N LEU A 3 -0.82 -26.74 -4.84
CA LEU A 3 0.46 -26.40 -4.21
C LEU A 3 0.90 -27.51 -3.25
N ASP A 4 2.20 -27.76 -3.18
CA ASP A 4 2.81 -28.75 -2.29
C ASP A 4 3.37 -28.06 -1.04
N ALA A 5 3.25 -28.71 0.12
CA ALA A 5 3.76 -28.14 1.37
C ALA A 5 5.28 -27.98 1.31
N CYS A 6 5.78 -26.88 1.88
CA CYS A 6 7.20 -26.58 1.95
C CYS A 6 7.55 -25.79 3.21
N ASP A 7 8.85 -25.65 3.46
CA ASP A 7 9.34 -24.69 4.44
C ASP A 7 8.97 -23.27 4.02
N VAL A 8 8.74 -22.40 5.01
CA VAL A 8 8.52 -20.97 4.77
C VAL A 8 9.73 -20.42 4.00
N PRO A 9 9.54 -19.84 2.80
CA PRO A 9 10.65 -19.34 2.01
C PRO A 9 11.43 -18.25 2.75
N ALA A 10 12.75 -18.22 2.58
CA ALA A 10 13.62 -17.25 3.25
C ALA A 10 13.30 -15.78 2.90
N ASP A 11 12.75 -15.54 1.71
CA ASP A 11 12.28 -14.26 1.18
C ASP A 11 10.75 -14.07 1.33
N ALA A 12 10.10 -14.78 2.26
CA ALA A 12 8.67 -14.63 2.51
C ALA A 12 8.26 -13.19 2.86
N GLU A 13 9.15 -12.41 3.48
CA GLU A 13 8.92 -10.97 3.71
C GLU A 13 8.81 -10.19 2.40
N ALA A 14 9.71 -10.43 1.45
CA ALA A 14 9.68 -9.76 0.15
C ALA A 14 8.41 -10.11 -0.64
N LEU A 15 7.98 -11.38 -0.59
CA LEU A 15 6.72 -11.83 -1.19
C LEU A 15 5.48 -11.15 -0.59
N TYR A 16 5.44 -11.05 0.74
CA TYR A 16 4.36 -10.36 1.45
C TYR A 16 4.33 -8.87 1.10
N GLU A 17 5.48 -8.21 1.23
CA GLU A 17 5.58 -6.78 0.98
C GLU A 17 5.30 -6.42 -0.48
N ALA A 18 5.70 -7.26 -1.44
CA ALA A 18 5.35 -7.06 -2.85
C ALA A 18 3.83 -6.92 -3.03
N THR A 19 3.03 -7.73 -2.32
CA THR A 19 1.57 -7.62 -2.33
C THR A 19 1.09 -6.37 -1.60
N CYS A 20 1.63 -6.05 -0.43
CA CYS A 20 1.20 -4.87 0.33
C CYS A 20 1.54 -3.52 -0.31
N PHE A 21 2.59 -3.46 -1.13
CA PHE A 21 2.91 -2.28 -1.96
C PHE A 21 2.15 -2.27 -3.29
N ALA A 22 1.84 -3.44 -3.88
CA ALA A 22 1.06 -3.52 -5.10
C ALA A 22 -0.43 -3.25 -4.87
N ALA A 23 -0.97 -3.71 -3.74
CA ALA A 23 -2.35 -3.46 -3.36
C ALA A 23 -2.50 -2.02 -2.87
N ASP A 24 -3.43 -1.28 -3.47
CA ASP A 24 -3.89 -0.04 -2.88
C ASP A 24 -4.88 -0.33 -1.74
N ASN A 25 -5.05 0.65 -0.85
CA ASN A 25 -6.11 0.64 0.14
C ASN A 25 -7.09 1.82 -0.04
N ASP A 26 -7.23 2.31 -1.28
CA ASP A 26 -8.08 3.44 -1.65
C ASP A 26 -9.57 3.07 -1.60
N ALA A 27 -10.41 4.10 -1.70
CA ALA A 27 -11.84 3.97 -1.93
C ALA A 27 -12.16 3.03 -3.10
N LEU A 28 -13.21 2.21 -2.95
CA LEU A 28 -13.61 1.25 -3.98
C LEU A 28 -14.00 1.95 -5.29
N GLU A 29 -14.52 3.18 -5.21
CA GLU A 29 -14.85 4.05 -6.32
C GLU A 29 -13.61 4.42 -7.15
N VAL A 30 -12.49 4.71 -6.49
CA VAL A 30 -11.19 5.00 -7.12
C VAL A 30 -10.64 3.76 -7.80
N ARG A 31 -10.68 2.61 -7.12
CA ARG A 31 -10.24 1.33 -7.72
C ARG A 31 -11.09 0.94 -8.92
N ALA A 32 -12.41 1.12 -8.82
CA ALA A 32 -13.34 0.85 -9.92
C ALA A 32 -13.05 1.76 -11.12
N LEU A 33 -12.78 3.05 -10.87
CA LEU A 33 -12.33 3.99 -11.89
C LEU A 33 -11.06 3.47 -12.60
N GLN A 34 -10.01 3.16 -11.83
CA GLN A 34 -8.73 2.68 -12.37
C GLN A 34 -8.89 1.40 -13.20
N ARG A 35 -9.60 0.39 -12.66
CA ARG A 35 -9.87 -0.87 -13.39
C ARG A 35 -10.66 -0.68 -14.66
N SER A 36 -11.64 0.22 -14.65
CA SER A 36 -12.48 0.48 -15.83
C SER A 36 -11.75 1.27 -16.93
N GLY A 37 -10.64 1.93 -16.59
CA GLY A 37 -9.90 2.78 -17.52
C GLY A 37 -10.69 4.00 -18.02
N PRO A 38 -10.13 4.74 -19.00
CA PRO A 38 -10.79 5.88 -19.59
C PRO A 38 -12.02 5.47 -20.39
N SER A 39 -13.13 6.21 -20.21
CA SER A 39 -14.33 6.09 -21.02
C SER A 39 -14.28 7.03 -22.22
N GLN A 40 -14.74 6.55 -23.38
CA GLN A 40 -14.96 7.37 -24.58
C GLN A 40 -16.32 8.09 -24.57
N ILE A 41 -17.16 7.85 -23.56
CA ILE A 41 -18.48 8.47 -23.42
C ILE A 41 -18.32 9.75 -22.58
N PRO A 42 -18.48 10.96 -23.14
CA PRO A 42 -18.21 12.21 -22.42
C PRO A 42 -19.07 12.39 -21.16
N GLN A 43 -20.31 11.91 -21.17
CA GLN A 43 -21.23 11.96 -20.03
C GLN A 43 -20.70 11.13 -18.86
N VAL A 44 -20.11 9.97 -19.14
CA VAL A 44 -19.50 9.10 -18.13
C VAL A 44 -18.28 9.79 -17.51
N GLN A 45 -17.45 10.44 -18.32
CA GLN A 45 -16.29 11.19 -17.80
C GLN A 45 -16.73 12.38 -16.95
N LYS A 46 -17.69 13.18 -17.42
CA LYS A 46 -18.24 14.29 -16.63
C LYS A 46 -18.84 13.82 -15.30
N ALA A 47 -19.55 12.69 -15.29
CA ALA A 47 -20.09 12.12 -14.05
C ALA A 47 -18.99 11.67 -13.08
N ARG A 48 -17.95 11.00 -13.58
CA ARG A 48 -16.79 10.60 -12.77
C ARG A 48 -16.07 11.80 -12.18
N GLU A 49 -15.80 12.81 -12.99
CA GLU A 49 -15.18 14.05 -12.53
C GLU A 49 -16.05 14.76 -11.51
N ALA A 50 -17.35 14.88 -11.76
CA ALA A 50 -18.29 15.52 -10.84
C ALA A 50 -18.41 14.79 -9.50
N PHE A 51 -18.20 13.46 -9.45
CA PHE A 51 -18.14 12.69 -8.22
C PHE A 51 -16.81 12.87 -7.48
N LEU A 52 -15.69 12.72 -8.18
CA LEU A 52 -14.35 12.72 -7.57
C LEU A 52 -13.86 14.11 -7.15
N LYS A 53 -14.48 15.19 -7.67
CA LYS A 53 -14.19 16.59 -7.32
C LYS A 53 -15.13 17.13 -6.24
N GLN A 54 -16.03 16.32 -5.69
CA GLN A 54 -16.88 16.77 -4.58
C GLN A 54 -16.01 17.06 -3.36
N GLU A 55 -16.24 18.20 -2.72
CA GLU A 55 -15.58 18.59 -1.47
C GLU A 55 -15.67 17.47 -0.43
N LEU A 56 -16.87 16.92 -0.24
CA LEU A 56 -17.08 15.79 0.66
C LEU A 56 -16.22 14.56 0.29
N PHE A 57 -16.00 14.28 -1.01
CA PHE A 57 -15.12 13.17 -1.44
C PHE A 57 -13.67 13.39 -0.99
N ILE A 58 -13.17 14.60 -1.19
CA ILE A 58 -11.82 15.00 -0.85
C ILE A 58 -11.64 15.00 0.69
N GLU A 59 -12.57 15.61 1.42
CA GLU A 59 -12.55 15.70 2.89
C GLU A 59 -12.56 14.33 3.59
N ARG A 60 -13.15 13.30 2.96
CA ARG A 60 -13.14 11.94 3.51
C ARG A 60 -11.76 11.28 3.48
N GLY A 61 -10.80 11.85 2.74
CA GLY A 61 -9.40 11.42 2.73
C GLY A 61 -9.19 9.95 2.43
N LEU A 62 -9.87 9.44 1.41
CA LEU A 62 -9.95 8.02 1.07
C LEU A 62 -9.10 7.62 -0.14
N TRP A 63 -8.33 8.56 -0.67
CA TRP A 63 -7.50 8.36 -1.86
C TRP A 63 -6.09 8.85 -1.57
N ASP A 64 -5.11 7.96 -1.72
CA ASP A 64 -3.69 8.23 -1.48
C ASP A 64 -3.12 9.41 -2.29
N LYS A 65 -3.69 9.74 -3.46
CA LYS A 65 -3.27 10.90 -4.28
C LYS A 65 -3.19 12.20 -3.50
N ASN A 66 -4.03 12.34 -2.47
CA ASN A 66 -4.13 13.54 -1.63
C ASN A 66 -2.82 13.78 -0.87
N LEU A 67 -1.98 12.75 -0.72
CA LEU A 67 -0.66 12.89 -0.09
C LEU A 67 0.38 13.56 -0.99
N PHE A 68 0.09 13.70 -2.28
CA PHE A 68 1.06 14.06 -3.30
C PHE A 68 0.61 15.24 -4.17
N ASP A 69 -0.54 15.86 -3.86
CA ASP A 69 -1.16 16.90 -4.69
C ASP A 69 -0.66 18.32 -4.37
N GLY A 70 0.14 18.50 -3.31
CA GLY A 70 0.66 19.80 -2.90
C GLY A 70 -0.37 20.67 -2.17
N ASN A 71 -1.42 20.07 -1.63
CA ASN A 71 -2.48 20.75 -0.89
C ASN A 71 -2.61 20.16 0.53
N ASP A 72 -2.15 20.91 1.52
CA ASP A 72 -2.18 20.54 2.94
C ASP A 72 -3.59 20.57 3.58
N GLU A 73 -4.59 21.05 2.84
CA GLU A 73 -6.00 20.94 3.22
C GLU A 73 -6.61 19.57 2.87
N THR A 74 -5.96 18.80 1.99
CA THR A 74 -6.36 17.42 1.71
C THR A 74 -5.62 16.43 2.61
N ALA A 75 -6.12 15.19 2.66
CA ALA A 75 -5.50 14.17 3.50
C ALA A 75 -5.78 12.76 3.01
N PHE A 76 -5.02 11.80 3.55
CA PHE A 76 -5.32 10.38 3.52
C PHE A 76 -5.35 9.83 4.95
N TYR A 77 -6.42 9.11 5.30
CA TYR A 77 -6.58 8.59 6.65
C TYR A 77 -7.42 7.32 6.71
N VAL A 78 -7.32 6.62 7.84
CA VAL A 78 -8.10 5.41 8.08
C VAL A 78 -9.59 5.77 8.15
N ALA A 79 -10.42 5.12 7.33
CA ALA A 79 -11.85 5.39 7.23
C ALA A 79 -12.65 4.95 8.48
N ARG A 80 -12.48 5.65 9.61
CA ARG A 80 -13.08 5.31 10.91
C ARG A 80 -14.61 5.36 10.91
N ARG A 81 -15.23 6.16 10.03
CA ARG A 81 -16.70 6.23 9.87
C ARG A 81 -17.29 4.86 9.53
N VAL A 82 -16.59 4.05 8.74
CA VAL A 82 -17.00 2.69 8.38
C VAL A 82 -16.41 1.64 9.33
N ARG A 83 -15.91 2.07 10.49
CA ARG A 83 -15.24 1.25 11.51
C ARG A 83 -14.02 0.51 10.94
N MET A 84 -13.35 1.10 9.96
CA MET A 84 -12.10 0.55 9.46
C MET A 84 -11.02 0.65 10.55
N THR A 85 -10.26 -0.42 10.71
CA THR A 85 -9.12 -0.50 11.61
C THR A 85 -7.94 -1.10 10.84
N PRO A 86 -6.72 -0.53 10.96
CA PRO A 86 -5.56 -1.11 10.31
C PRO A 86 -5.29 -2.51 10.86
N HIS A 87 -5.01 -3.45 9.96
CA HIS A 87 -4.76 -4.85 10.33
C HIS A 87 -3.48 -4.92 11.17
N TYR A 88 -3.58 -5.47 12.39
CA TYR A 88 -2.51 -5.47 13.40
C TYR A 88 -1.78 -4.12 13.52
N GLY A 89 -2.52 -3.00 13.56
CA GLY A 89 -1.96 -1.65 13.73
C GLY A 89 -1.35 -1.05 12.46
N GLY A 90 -1.47 -1.72 11.32
CA GLY A 90 -1.09 -1.17 10.02
C GLY A 90 0.39 -0.85 9.86
N SER A 91 0.70 -0.27 8.71
CA SER A 91 2.00 0.30 8.37
C SER A 91 1.78 1.29 7.24
N LEU A 92 2.18 2.55 7.45
CA LEU A 92 2.26 3.52 6.36
C LEU A 92 3.34 3.03 5.39
N ARG A 93 2.96 2.78 4.15
CA ARG A 93 3.82 2.37 3.05
C ARG A 93 3.84 3.46 1.99
N ILE A 94 5.01 3.70 1.42
CA ILE A 94 5.22 4.63 0.31
C ILE A 94 6.02 3.88 -0.75
N ASP A 95 5.45 3.73 -1.95
CA ASP A 95 6.17 3.28 -3.16
C ASP A 95 6.40 4.50 -4.04
N PHE A 96 7.65 4.83 -4.34
CA PHE A 96 8.01 5.92 -5.25
C PHE A 96 7.69 5.59 -6.73
N GLY A 97 7.25 4.36 -7.02
CA GLY A 97 6.88 3.86 -8.34
C GLY A 97 8.08 3.37 -9.14
N GLU A 98 9.26 3.92 -8.88
CA GLU A 98 10.55 3.49 -9.42
C GLU A 98 11.67 3.73 -8.41
N THR A 99 12.86 3.22 -8.73
CA THR A 99 14.04 3.48 -7.90
C THR A 99 14.55 4.90 -8.16
N ILE A 100 14.62 5.72 -7.12
CA ILE A 100 14.99 7.15 -7.19
C ILE A 100 16.22 7.46 -6.31
N SER A 101 16.84 8.61 -6.56
CA SER A 101 17.72 9.29 -5.59
C SER A 101 16.90 10.34 -4.85
N ILE A 102 17.06 10.36 -3.53
CA ILE A 102 16.35 11.25 -2.61
C ILE A 102 17.29 11.46 -1.42
N ASP A 103 17.41 12.70 -0.93
CA ASP A 103 18.21 13.02 0.25
C ASP A 103 17.34 13.37 1.46
N LYS A 104 16.08 13.73 1.22
CA LYS A 104 15.12 14.08 2.26
C LYS A 104 13.70 13.66 1.88
N LEU A 105 13.02 12.95 2.79
CA LEU A 105 11.59 12.68 2.73
C LEU A 105 10.92 13.30 3.95
N ILE A 106 9.82 14.02 3.74
CA ILE A 106 9.01 14.66 4.78
C ILE A 106 7.61 14.07 4.73
N VAL A 107 7.13 13.54 5.85
CA VAL A 107 5.75 13.08 6.04
C VAL A 107 5.06 14.00 7.03
N ARG A 108 3.91 14.57 6.67
CA ARG A 108 3.15 15.50 7.52
C ARG A 108 1.85 14.86 8.01
N PRO A 109 1.72 14.54 9.32
CA PRO A 109 0.46 14.04 9.88
C PRO A 109 -0.67 15.11 9.91
N GLY A 110 -0.28 16.39 10.02
CA GLY A 110 -1.18 17.54 10.05
C GLY A 110 -1.61 18.00 11.45
N SER A 111 -1.51 17.15 12.48
CA SER A 111 -1.68 17.53 13.90
C SER A 111 -1.18 16.44 14.83
N GLU A 112 -1.06 16.72 16.13
CA GLU A 112 -0.68 15.68 17.10
C GLU A 112 -1.75 14.60 17.21
N TYR A 113 -3.02 14.99 17.15
CA TYR A 113 -4.09 14.02 17.17
C TYR A 113 -4.04 13.08 15.94
N ALA A 114 -3.65 13.61 14.78
CA ALA A 114 -3.49 12.84 13.55
C ALA A 114 -2.29 11.90 13.55
N LEU A 115 -1.31 12.14 14.42
CA LEU A 115 -0.09 11.35 14.52
C LEU A 115 -0.29 10.02 15.29
N GLN A 116 -1.43 9.83 15.94
CA GLN A 116 -1.78 8.57 16.61
C GLN A 116 -1.55 7.35 15.70
N PRO A 117 -0.99 6.25 16.23
CA PRO A 117 -0.75 5.96 17.64
C PRO A 117 0.57 6.54 18.18
N PHE A 118 1.36 7.21 17.34
CA PHE A 118 2.59 7.88 17.77
C PHE A 118 2.27 9.15 18.55
N LYS A 119 3.27 9.65 19.28
CA LYS A 119 3.21 10.93 19.99
C LYS A 119 4.35 11.83 19.57
N TYR A 120 4.17 13.14 19.71
CA TYR A 120 5.29 14.07 19.57
C TYR A 120 6.46 13.69 20.47
N ASP A 121 7.67 13.91 19.94
CA ASP A 121 8.96 13.59 20.55
C ASP A 121 9.19 12.08 20.78
N GLU A 122 8.33 11.20 20.28
CA GLU A 122 8.54 9.75 20.31
C GLU A 122 9.54 9.32 19.25
N THR A 123 10.46 8.43 19.60
CA THR A 123 11.28 7.74 18.60
C THR A 123 10.47 6.64 17.92
N ILE A 124 10.21 6.81 16.63
CA ILE A 124 9.52 5.82 15.79
C ILE A 124 10.50 5.11 14.85
N LEU A 125 10.06 3.98 14.29
CA LEU A 125 10.83 3.20 13.34
C LEU A 125 10.20 3.24 11.95
N ALA A 126 11.04 3.51 10.96
CA ALA A 126 10.74 3.26 9.55
C ALA A 126 11.80 2.34 8.96
N TYR A 127 11.49 1.76 7.82
CA TYR A 127 12.39 0.91 7.05
C TYR A 127 12.35 1.35 5.60
N VAL A 128 13.52 1.36 4.97
CA VAL A 128 13.66 1.72 3.56
C VAL A 128 14.34 0.61 2.76
N SER A 129 13.93 0.45 1.52
CA SER A 129 14.45 -0.59 0.63
C SER A 129 14.39 -0.14 -0.84
N SER A 130 15.25 -0.71 -1.68
CA SER A 130 15.19 -0.60 -3.14
C SER A 130 14.50 -1.80 -3.80
N ASP A 131 14.40 -2.94 -3.11
CA ASP A 131 14.12 -4.24 -3.74
C ASP A 131 13.18 -5.16 -2.93
N LEU A 132 12.64 -4.69 -1.81
CA LEU A 132 11.80 -5.43 -0.84
C LEU A 132 12.51 -6.54 -0.07
N LYS A 133 13.78 -6.83 -0.38
CA LYS A 133 14.59 -7.90 0.24
C LYS A 133 15.44 -7.30 1.34
N ASP A 134 16.20 -6.26 1.03
CA ASP A 134 17.10 -5.60 1.96
C ASP A 134 16.43 -4.36 2.58
N TRP A 135 16.15 -4.42 3.88
CA TRP A 135 15.52 -3.34 4.63
C TRP A 135 16.51 -2.67 5.59
N LYS A 136 16.70 -1.36 5.42
CA LYS A 136 17.48 -0.53 6.34
C LYS A 136 16.56 0.15 7.33
N ALA A 137 16.75 -0.11 8.62
CA ALA A 137 15.98 0.53 9.68
C ALA A 137 16.44 1.97 9.91
N MET A 138 15.49 2.87 10.16
CA MET A 138 15.71 4.26 10.50
C MET A 138 14.93 4.60 11.77
N ARG A 139 15.60 5.31 12.68
CA ARG A 139 14.97 5.90 13.87
C ARG A 139 14.65 7.35 13.55
N LEU A 140 13.39 7.71 13.68
CA LEU A 140 12.87 9.03 13.36
C LEU A 140 12.21 9.63 14.61
N VAL A 141 12.14 10.94 14.67
CA VAL A 141 11.34 11.63 15.68
C VAL A 141 9.95 11.84 15.09
N ALA A 142 8.93 11.40 15.82
CA ALA A 142 7.55 11.71 15.53
C ALA A 142 7.27 13.16 15.95
N ASP A 143 6.88 14.00 15.00
CA ASP A 143 6.63 15.44 15.21
C ASP A 143 5.61 15.91 14.14
N LYS A 144 5.34 17.22 14.08
CA LYS A 144 4.55 17.90 13.04
C LYS A 144 5.02 17.55 11.63
N GLU A 145 6.33 17.37 11.47
CA GLU A 145 6.96 16.84 10.27
C GLU A 145 7.86 15.67 10.67
N ILE A 146 7.60 14.49 10.12
CA ILE A 146 8.50 13.35 10.26
C ILE A 146 9.51 13.43 9.11
N VAL A 147 10.76 13.75 9.45
CA VAL A 147 11.83 13.96 8.47
C VAL A 147 12.76 12.76 8.44
N MET A 148 12.95 12.19 7.24
CA MET A 148 13.97 11.19 6.94
C MET A 148 15.04 11.82 6.08
N ASN A 149 16.30 11.72 6.50
CA ASN A 149 17.44 12.14 5.70
C ASN A 149 18.20 10.91 5.21
N PHE A 150 18.64 10.95 3.96
CA PHE A 150 19.34 9.86 3.29
C PHE A 150 20.67 10.35 2.72
N ASP A 151 21.58 9.40 2.45
CA ASP A 151 22.69 9.65 1.54
C ASP A 151 22.12 9.74 0.11
N PRO A 152 22.32 10.86 -0.64
CA PRO A 152 21.82 11.04 -2.01
C PRO A 152 22.23 9.92 -2.99
N ASN A 153 23.35 9.23 -2.70
CA ASN A 153 23.83 8.11 -3.50
C ASN A 153 23.07 6.81 -3.23
N THR A 154 22.31 6.74 -2.14
CA THR A 154 21.47 5.59 -1.83
C THR A 154 20.23 5.60 -2.71
N LYS A 155 20.13 4.60 -3.57
CA LYS A 155 18.93 4.35 -4.37
C LYS A 155 17.84 3.73 -3.51
N LEU A 156 16.63 4.25 -3.61
CA LEU A 156 15.47 3.85 -2.80
C LEU A 156 14.22 3.77 -3.65
N ARG A 157 13.29 2.89 -3.28
CA ARG A 157 11.95 2.81 -3.88
C ARG A 157 10.84 2.73 -2.84
N TYR A 158 11.08 2.01 -1.75
CA TYR A 158 10.08 1.65 -0.77
C TYR A 158 10.41 2.22 0.59
N VAL A 159 9.39 2.76 1.25
CA VAL A 159 9.41 3.14 2.67
C VAL A 159 8.24 2.46 3.36
N ARG A 160 8.47 1.90 4.56
CA ARG A 160 7.40 1.41 5.44
C ARG A 160 7.65 1.78 6.90
N PHE A 161 6.60 2.14 7.61
CA PHE A 161 6.66 2.50 9.02
C PHE A 161 6.26 1.33 9.92
N ARG A 162 6.83 1.27 11.13
CA ARG A 162 6.33 0.38 12.18
C ARG A 162 5.07 0.96 12.82
N GLY A 163 3.95 0.85 12.10
CA GLY A 163 2.68 1.51 12.43
C GLY A 163 2.33 2.55 11.38
N THR A 164 1.20 3.23 11.57
CA THR A 164 0.76 4.30 10.67
C THR A 164 0.23 5.46 11.50
N PRO A 165 0.52 6.71 11.14
CA PRO A 165 -0.30 7.83 11.58
C PRO A 165 -1.75 7.60 11.16
N ASP A 166 -2.67 8.12 11.95
CA ASP A 166 -4.10 8.06 11.69
C ASP A 166 -4.46 8.85 10.43
N LYS A 167 -3.79 9.98 10.23
CA LYS A 167 -3.94 10.87 9.08
C LYS A 167 -2.57 11.39 8.63
N VAL A 168 -2.40 11.53 7.32
CA VAL A 168 -1.30 12.25 6.69
C VAL A 168 -1.91 13.25 5.70
N VAL A 169 -1.39 14.48 5.69
CA VAL A 169 -1.83 15.55 4.79
C VAL A 169 -0.94 15.70 3.57
N GLU A 170 0.37 15.46 3.70
CA GLU A 170 1.30 15.63 2.59
C GLU A 170 2.55 14.77 2.80
N ILE A 171 3.13 14.27 1.71
CA ILE A 171 4.42 13.58 1.66
C ILE A 171 5.29 14.19 0.56
N GLU A 172 6.43 14.77 0.93
CA GLU A 172 7.36 15.44 0.01
C GLU A 172 8.72 14.77 -0.02
N GLY A 173 9.33 14.68 -1.20
CA GLY A 173 10.72 14.27 -1.37
C GLY A 173 11.55 15.38 -1.98
N TYR A 174 12.82 15.45 -1.58
CA TYR A 174 13.79 16.39 -2.11
C TYR A 174 15.09 15.68 -2.50
N LEU A 175 15.80 16.28 -3.45
CA LEU A 175 17.17 15.95 -3.80
C LEU A 175 17.92 17.25 -4.07
N ASP A 176 19.00 17.49 -3.35
CA ASP A 176 19.84 18.69 -3.46
C ASP A 176 19.03 20.00 -3.29
N GLY A 177 17.99 19.96 -2.46
CA GLY A 177 17.08 21.08 -2.20
C GLY A 177 15.92 21.23 -3.19
N GLU A 178 15.91 20.48 -4.30
CA GLU A 178 14.85 20.49 -5.30
C GLU A 178 13.76 19.48 -4.97
N LYS A 179 12.49 19.91 -5.09
CA LYS A 179 11.33 19.03 -4.84
C LYS A 179 11.20 18.01 -5.97
N LEU A 180 11.06 16.73 -5.62
CA LEU A 180 10.92 15.64 -6.58
C LEU A 180 9.51 15.59 -7.20
N ASP A 181 9.42 15.05 -8.42
CA ASP A 181 8.15 14.65 -9.00
C ASP A 181 7.58 13.43 -8.26
N ARG A 182 6.30 13.52 -7.90
CA ARG A 182 5.58 12.52 -7.10
C ARG A 182 4.42 11.91 -7.87
N SER A 183 4.33 12.16 -9.18
CA SER A 183 3.27 11.64 -10.05
C SER A 183 3.13 10.12 -10.06
N LYS A 184 4.22 9.40 -9.75
CA LYS A 184 4.28 7.93 -9.66
C LYS A 184 4.14 7.38 -8.24
N TRP A 185 4.12 8.26 -7.24
CA TRP A 185 4.14 7.84 -5.84
C TRP A 185 2.78 7.32 -5.42
N ARG A 186 2.80 6.31 -4.56
CA ARG A 186 1.61 5.65 -4.01
C ARG A 186 1.79 5.37 -2.53
N ALA A 187 0.68 5.30 -1.81
CA ALA A 187 0.73 4.96 -0.40
C ALA A 187 -0.36 3.99 0.04
N SER A 188 -0.09 3.26 1.11
CA SER A 188 -1.11 2.51 1.84
C SER A 188 -0.91 2.54 3.34
N ASN A 189 -1.99 2.38 4.13
CA ASN A 189 -1.91 2.47 5.60
C ASN A 189 -2.61 1.33 6.37
N LEU A 190 -3.36 0.45 5.69
CA LEU A 190 -4.16 -0.57 6.38
C LEU A 190 -3.47 -1.91 6.60
N PHE A 191 -2.44 -2.24 5.82
CA PHE A 191 -1.83 -3.58 5.88
C PHE A 191 -0.82 -3.71 7.01
N ALA A 192 -0.81 -4.86 7.69
CA ALA A 192 0.11 -5.12 8.79
C ALA A 192 1.58 -5.07 8.34
N LEU A 193 2.48 -4.80 9.27
CA LEU A 193 3.92 -5.03 9.04
C LEU A 193 4.20 -6.55 9.07
N TYR A 194 5.08 -7.05 8.20
CA TYR A 194 5.41 -8.48 8.11
C TYR A 194 5.75 -9.12 9.47
N SER A 195 6.49 -8.42 10.32
CA SER A 195 6.87 -8.90 11.67
C SER A 195 5.67 -9.15 12.62
N ARG A 196 4.46 -8.74 12.24
CA ARG A 196 3.21 -8.98 12.99
C ARG A 196 2.36 -10.10 12.39
N VAL A 197 2.72 -10.58 11.20
CA VAL A 197 1.96 -11.58 10.41
C VAL A 197 2.89 -12.63 9.79
N THR A 198 3.94 -13.00 10.52
CA THR A 198 4.93 -13.98 10.04
C THR A 198 4.25 -15.32 9.78
N PRO A 199 4.38 -15.90 8.57
CA PRO A 199 3.73 -17.15 8.23
C PRO A 199 4.37 -18.32 8.98
N GLU A 200 3.53 -19.27 9.42
CA GLU A 200 3.98 -20.50 10.09
C GLU A 200 4.07 -21.70 9.13
N LYS A 201 3.38 -21.61 7.98
CA LYS A 201 3.27 -22.68 6.98
C LYS A 201 3.29 -22.10 5.59
N ALA A 202 3.87 -22.83 4.64
CA ALA A 202 3.90 -22.45 3.24
C ALA A 202 3.59 -23.63 2.33
N TRP A 203 3.09 -23.28 1.15
CA TRP A 203 2.92 -24.20 0.04
C TRP A 203 3.40 -23.52 -1.23
N GLN A 204 4.00 -24.28 -2.14
CA GLN A 204 4.54 -23.75 -3.37
C GLN A 204 4.27 -24.66 -4.57
N HIS A 205 4.34 -24.07 -5.75
CA HIS A 205 4.37 -24.76 -7.02
C HIS A 205 5.11 -23.88 -8.04
N SER A 206 5.85 -24.50 -8.95
CA SER A 206 6.56 -23.81 -10.01
C SER A 206 6.12 -24.33 -11.37
N PHE A 207 5.94 -23.42 -12.31
CA PHE A 207 5.53 -23.72 -13.67
C PHE A 207 5.97 -22.58 -14.60
N THR A 208 5.96 -22.87 -15.90
CA THR A 208 6.22 -21.89 -16.96
C THR A 208 4.93 -21.66 -17.74
N LEU A 209 4.67 -20.40 -18.07
CA LEU A 209 3.60 -20.00 -18.99
C LEU A 209 4.22 -19.76 -20.36
N GLU A 210 3.76 -20.51 -21.36
CA GLU A 210 4.21 -20.35 -22.76
C GLU A 210 3.56 -19.14 -23.44
N GLU A 211 2.39 -18.71 -22.97
CA GLU A 211 1.65 -17.56 -23.47
C GLU A 211 1.05 -16.75 -22.31
N ILE A 212 1.14 -15.43 -22.40
CA ILE A 212 0.54 -14.49 -21.45
C ILE A 212 -0.23 -13.43 -22.26
N PRO A 213 -1.53 -13.64 -22.52
CA PRO A 213 -2.34 -12.67 -23.25
C PRO A 213 -2.35 -11.31 -22.54
N LYS A 214 -2.29 -10.22 -23.32
CA LYS A 214 -2.33 -8.86 -22.77
C LYS A 214 -3.59 -8.65 -21.95
N GLY A 215 -3.43 -8.20 -20.70
CA GLY A 215 -4.53 -7.95 -19.77
C GLY A 215 -5.10 -9.22 -19.09
N SER A 216 -4.45 -10.38 -19.29
CA SER A 216 -4.72 -11.55 -18.46
C SER A 216 -4.15 -11.36 -17.05
N TYR A 217 -4.65 -12.17 -16.11
CA TYR A 217 -4.13 -12.25 -14.75
C TYR A 217 -4.08 -13.73 -14.34
N LEU A 218 -3.08 -14.09 -13.55
CA LEU A 218 -3.05 -15.37 -12.86
C LEU A 218 -3.95 -15.30 -11.62
N ALA A 219 -4.99 -16.12 -11.60
CA ALA A 219 -5.87 -16.27 -10.45
C ALA A 219 -5.36 -17.37 -9.51
N ILE A 220 -5.07 -17.03 -8.26
CA ILE A 220 -4.61 -17.96 -7.23
C ILE A 220 -5.69 -18.09 -6.16
N ALA A 221 -6.45 -19.18 -6.23
CA ALA A 221 -7.52 -19.48 -5.27
C ALA A 221 -6.95 -20.16 -4.01
N LEU A 222 -7.16 -19.52 -2.86
CA LEU A 222 -6.92 -20.05 -1.52
C LEU A 222 -8.24 -20.57 -0.94
N HIS A 223 -8.54 -21.84 -1.22
CA HIS A 223 -9.75 -22.48 -0.73
C HIS A 223 -9.60 -22.96 0.72
N GLY A 224 -10.65 -22.79 1.53
CA GLY A 224 -10.71 -23.22 2.92
C GLY A 224 -10.59 -22.07 3.91
N GLU A 225 -10.64 -22.40 5.20
CA GLU A 225 -10.53 -21.43 6.29
C GLU A 225 -9.07 -21.17 6.67
N HIS A 226 -8.72 -19.89 6.73
CA HIS A 226 -7.37 -19.40 7.04
C HIS A 226 -7.39 -18.22 8.02
N GLY A 227 -8.56 -17.81 8.53
CA GLY A 227 -8.69 -16.60 9.33
C GLY A 227 -8.68 -15.32 8.48
N VAL A 228 -9.07 -14.19 9.09
CA VAL A 228 -9.11 -12.88 8.40
C VAL A 228 -7.70 -12.40 8.14
N GLU A 229 -7.33 -12.22 6.86
CA GLU A 229 -5.96 -11.92 6.39
C GLU A 229 -4.91 -12.95 6.85
N GLY A 230 -5.32 -14.18 7.21
CA GLY A 230 -4.39 -15.17 7.79
C GLY A 230 -3.63 -16.03 6.77
N ALA A 231 -3.90 -15.87 5.48
CA ALA A 231 -3.11 -16.46 4.41
C ALA A 231 -2.98 -15.48 3.24
N TYR A 232 -1.81 -15.49 2.61
CA TYR A 232 -1.48 -14.66 1.44
C TYR A 232 -0.96 -15.54 0.31
N ALA A 233 -1.32 -15.17 -0.92
CA ALA A 233 -0.70 -15.73 -2.12
C ALA A 233 0.20 -14.66 -2.75
N ALA A 234 1.40 -15.08 -3.14
CA ALA A 234 2.38 -14.26 -3.84
C ALA A 234 3.14 -15.15 -4.82
N ILE A 235 3.76 -14.56 -5.83
CA ILE A 235 4.52 -15.30 -6.83
C ILE A 235 5.92 -14.72 -7.02
N ARG A 236 6.79 -15.55 -7.59
CA ARG A 236 8.04 -15.08 -8.20
C ARG A 236 7.90 -15.18 -9.71
N VAL A 237 8.17 -14.10 -10.42
CA VAL A 237 8.30 -14.10 -11.88
C VAL A 237 9.77 -13.89 -12.19
N ASN A 238 10.40 -14.90 -12.81
CA ASN A 238 11.84 -14.90 -13.08
C ASN A 238 12.72 -14.59 -11.85
N GLY A 239 12.31 -15.10 -10.69
CA GLY A 239 13.01 -14.90 -9.41
C GLY A 239 12.62 -13.63 -8.65
N GLU A 240 11.91 -12.69 -9.27
CA GLU A 240 11.50 -11.45 -8.60
C GLU A 240 10.11 -11.55 -7.98
N PRO A 241 9.90 -11.02 -6.75
CA PRO A 241 8.61 -11.07 -6.08
C PRO A 241 7.62 -10.14 -6.78
N ILE A 242 6.47 -10.68 -7.18
CA ILE A 242 5.37 -9.92 -7.77
C ILE A 242 4.15 -10.05 -6.85
N GLY A 243 3.62 -8.89 -6.46
CA GLY A 243 2.44 -8.79 -5.62
C GLY A 243 1.14 -8.94 -6.39
N ALA A 244 0.08 -9.29 -5.67
CA ALA A 244 -1.28 -9.27 -6.19
C ALA A 244 -1.95 -7.92 -5.86
N PRO A 245 -2.13 -7.01 -6.83
CA PRO A 245 -2.77 -5.71 -6.57
C PRO A 245 -4.26 -5.84 -6.26
N ASP A 246 -4.92 -6.94 -6.66
CA ASP A 246 -6.34 -7.17 -6.43
C ASP A 246 -6.61 -8.61 -5.93
N ARG A 247 -7.74 -8.79 -5.24
CA ARG A 247 -8.23 -10.11 -4.82
C ARG A 247 -9.74 -10.11 -4.56
N SER A 248 -10.32 -11.30 -4.51
CA SER A 248 -11.69 -11.53 -4.04
C SER A 248 -11.70 -12.42 -2.80
N VAL A 249 -12.37 -12.09 -1.70
CA VAL A 249 -12.94 -10.76 -1.40
C VAL A 249 -11.85 -9.69 -1.32
N SER A 250 -12.20 -8.43 -1.61
CA SER A 250 -11.25 -7.30 -1.64
C SER A 250 -10.37 -7.23 -0.39
N PHE A 251 -9.17 -6.67 -0.56
CA PHE A 251 -8.36 -6.20 0.56
C PHE A 251 -9.11 -5.14 1.40
N PRO A 252 -8.72 -4.94 2.68
CA PRO A 252 -9.14 -3.78 3.45
C PRO A 252 -8.94 -2.47 2.68
N ALA A 253 -9.90 -1.56 2.80
CA ALA A 253 -10.00 -0.35 1.98
C ALA A 253 -10.53 0.82 2.79
N ASN A 254 -10.04 2.03 2.52
CA ASN A 254 -10.63 3.26 3.03
C ASN A 254 -11.88 3.59 2.18
N THR A 255 -13.01 2.97 2.50
CA THR A 255 -14.24 3.05 1.66
C THR A 255 -15.09 4.28 1.93
N TRP A 256 -15.81 4.75 0.91
CA TRP A 256 -16.74 5.89 0.99
C TRP A 256 -17.95 5.63 1.91
N GLU A 257 -18.65 4.51 1.69
CA GLU A 257 -19.88 4.16 2.42
C GLU A 257 -19.80 2.83 3.16
N TYR A 258 -19.50 1.73 2.46
CA TYR A 258 -19.55 0.39 3.04
C TYR A 258 -18.19 -0.30 2.97
N PRO A 259 -17.69 -0.86 4.10
CA PRO A 259 -16.37 -1.46 4.14
C PRO A 259 -16.30 -2.75 3.32
N ALA A 260 -15.11 -3.10 2.86
CA ALA A 260 -14.86 -4.42 2.29
C ALA A 260 -15.29 -5.52 3.29
N GLN A 261 -15.98 -6.55 2.79
CA GLN A 261 -16.43 -7.67 3.60
C GLN A 261 -15.23 -8.42 4.19
N LYS A 262 -15.19 -8.52 5.52
CA LYS A 262 -14.23 -9.38 6.22
C LYS A 262 -14.64 -10.84 6.03
N ARG A 263 -13.74 -11.66 5.50
CA ARG A 263 -13.92 -13.11 5.35
C ARG A 263 -12.73 -13.84 5.94
N SER A 264 -12.96 -15.01 6.53
CA SER A 264 -11.90 -15.89 7.06
C SER A 264 -11.51 -17.01 6.10
N SER A 265 -12.04 -17.02 4.87
CA SER A 265 -11.91 -18.12 3.94
C SER A 265 -12.03 -17.69 2.48
N ASN A 266 -11.56 -18.56 1.59
CA ASN A 266 -11.83 -18.55 0.14
C ASN A 266 -11.37 -17.28 -0.59
N TYR A 267 -10.14 -16.82 -0.34
CA TYR A 267 -9.55 -15.73 -1.11
C TYR A 267 -9.15 -16.18 -2.52
N THR A 268 -9.18 -15.27 -3.49
CA THR A 268 -8.61 -15.44 -4.83
C THR A 268 -7.79 -14.22 -5.17
N TYR A 269 -6.48 -14.40 -5.28
CA TYR A 269 -5.54 -13.33 -5.61
C TYR A 269 -5.39 -13.22 -7.12
N TYR A 270 -5.31 -11.99 -7.63
CA TYR A 270 -5.12 -11.71 -9.05
C TYR A 270 -3.75 -11.06 -9.26
N VAL A 271 -2.85 -11.78 -9.93
CA VAL A 271 -1.51 -11.27 -10.26
C VAL A 271 -1.46 -10.93 -11.76
N PRO A 272 -1.10 -9.71 -12.15
CA PRO A 272 -1.03 -9.28 -13.55
C PRO A 272 0.16 -9.89 -14.32
#